data_AF-A0A7C2YCS5-F1
#
_entry.id   AF-A0A7C2YCS5-F1
#
_cell.length_a   1.000
_cell.length_b   1.000
_cell.length_c   1.000
_cell.angle_alpha   90.00
_cell.angle_beta   90.00
_cell.angle_gamma   90.00
#
_symmetry.space_group_name_H-M   'P 1'
#
loop_
_entity.id
_entity.type
_entity.pdbx_description
1 polymer ?
#
loop_
_entity_poly.entity_id
_entity_poly.type
_entity_poly.pdbx_seq_one_letter_code
_entity_poly.pdbx_strand_id
1 'polypeptide(L)'
;MYRKILLFLVLILFISVALYAQDERSEKSFSVKPGGWLELKADFGSVQVRSWAQNEVKVEVRKWISGRHRRSAKELFEDFEIRYNQSARGVAIVAEMRGRTFWRGNDGLQVEFRLMVPRQYNLDLNTSGGSIDVDDLIGEARVKTSGGSLTLGRIEGPVDANTSGGSIALRQAKGNVLARTSGGGITVGEVDGEVDVETSGGSIEVDGAAGNLRAHTSGGGVSLRGLRGNVDASTSGGSIEAEILKQLDAPCELSTSGGGVTIYLARDIKADIDASTSGGEVECDLPVTIQGKFGEGKLRGKLNGGGPLLTLRTSGGDIQLRSR
;
A
#
# COMPACT_ATOMS: atom_id res chain seq x y z
N MET A 1 10.60 12.33 -60.27
CA MET A 1 11.67 13.10 -59.60
C MET A 1 11.19 13.38 -58.17
N TYR A 2 11.62 12.56 -57.22
CA TYR A 2 11.20 12.60 -55.81
C TYR A 2 11.71 13.88 -55.13
N ARG A 3 10.87 14.62 -54.42
CA ARG A 3 11.31 15.66 -53.48
C ARG A 3 10.85 15.33 -52.06
N LYS A 4 11.83 15.24 -51.18
CA LYS A 4 11.80 14.64 -49.85
C LYS A 4 11.03 15.50 -48.84
N ILE A 5 10.36 14.79 -47.94
CA ILE A 5 9.79 15.22 -46.67
C ILE A 5 10.90 15.73 -45.75
N LEU A 6 10.67 16.85 -45.05
CA LEU A 6 11.42 17.23 -43.86
C LEU A 6 10.39 17.62 -42.78
N LEU A 7 10.02 16.65 -41.94
CA LEU A 7 9.18 16.87 -40.77
C LEU A 7 10.10 17.36 -39.64
N PHE A 8 10.00 18.64 -39.29
CA PHE A 8 10.76 19.24 -38.20
C PHE A 8 10.01 18.96 -36.88
N LEU A 9 10.55 18.06 -36.06
CA LEU A 9 10.02 17.79 -34.72
C LEU A 9 10.61 18.85 -33.78
N VAL A 10 9.81 19.87 -33.46
CA VAL A 10 10.21 20.96 -32.58
C VAL A 10 10.10 20.49 -31.12
N LEU A 11 11.26 20.22 -30.50
CA LEU A 11 11.36 20.02 -29.05
C LEU A 11 11.45 21.40 -28.39
N ILE A 12 10.33 21.91 -27.87
CA ILE A 12 10.29 23.20 -27.17
C ILE A 12 10.65 22.97 -25.69
N LEU A 13 11.87 23.28 -25.31
CA LEU A 13 12.31 23.33 -23.91
C LEU A 13 12.04 24.75 -23.36
N PHE A 14 10.94 24.95 -22.65
CA PHE A 14 10.70 26.21 -21.93
C PHE A 14 11.46 26.19 -20.59
N ILE A 15 12.62 26.87 -20.54
CA ILE A 15 13.27 27.22 -19.27
C ILE A 15 12.88 28.66 -18.95
N SER A 16 11.86 28.87 -18.12
CA SER A 16 11.55 30.20 -17.59
C SER A 16 12.52 30.53 -16.45
N VAL A 17 13.55 31.32 -16.73
CA VAL A 17 14.48 31.81 -15.70
C VAL A 17 13.86 33.04 -15.03
N ALA A 18 13.13 32.85 -13.94
CA ALA A 18 12.78 33.95 -13.04
C ALA A 18 13.94 34.19 -12.06
N LEU A 19 14.39 35.45 -11.95
CA LEU A 19 15.41 35.89 -11.00
C LEU A 19 15.01 35.57 -9.55
N TYR A 20 15.99 35.18 -8.73
CA TYR A 20 15.95 34.54 -7.39
C TYR A 20 15.86 33.00 -7.43
N ALA A 21 17.02 32.38 -7.71
CA ALA A 21 17.22 30.93 -7.82
C ALA A 21 16.97 30.16 -6.50
N GLN A 22 15.70 29.96 -6.14
CA GLN A 22 15.28 29.03 -5.09
C GLN A 22 14.31 27.94 -5.57
N ASP A 23 13.78 28.01 -6.80
CA ASP A 23 12.85 27.05 -7.41
C ASP A 23 13.27 26.80 -8.87
N GLU A 24 13.60 25.55 -9.21
CA GLU A 24 13.93 25.09 -10.57
C GLU A 24 12.88 24.09 -11.02
N ARG A 25 12.37 24.28 -12.25
CA ARG A 25 11.40 23.37 -12.87
C ARG A 25 11.94 22.86 -14.18
N SER A 26 11.73 21.58 -14.42
CA SER A 26 12.05 20.93 -15.69
C SER A 26 10.89 20.04 -16.12
N GLU A 27 10.73 19.92 -17.43
CA GLU A 27 9.68 19.12 -18.05
C GLU A 27 10.28 18.28 -19.17
N LYS A 28 9.86 17.02 -19.30
CA LYS A 28 10.24 16.14 -20.39
C LYS A 28 9.11 15.18 -20.74
N SER A 29 8.84 15.03 -22.04
CA SER A 29 7.82 14.14 -22.57
C SER A 29 8.43 13.01 -23.40
N PHE A 30 7.80 11.83 -23.34
CA PHE A 30 8.19 10.63 -24.07
C PHE A 30 6.96 9.97 -24.68
N SER A 31 6.91 9.85 -26.01
CA SER A 31 5.86 9.08 -26.66
C SER A 31 6.03 7.60 -26.36
N VAL A 32 5.02 6.94 -25.81
CA VAL A 32 5.09 5.54 -25.37
C VAL A 32 3.93 4.72 -25.95
N LYS A 33 4.00 3.41 -25.81
CA LYS A 33 2.85 2.53 -26.04
C LYS A 33 2.16 2.23 -24.70
N PRO A 34 0.83 2.10 -24.66
CA PRO A 34 0.13 1.54 -23.51
C PRO A 34 0.70 0.19 -23.07
N GLY A 35 0.67 -0.09 -21.77
CA GLY A 35 1.17 -1.32 -21.17
C GLY A 35 2.69 -1.36 -20.95
N GLY A 36 3.42 -0.28 -21.25
CA GLY A 36 4.83 -0.14 -20.89
C GLY A 36 5.06 0.08 -19.39
N TRP A 37 6.31 0.33 -19.01
CA TRP A 37 6.73 0.60 -17.64
C TRP A 37 7.21 2.04 -17.45
N LEU A 38 6.85 2.63 -16.32
CA LEU A 38 7.51 3.79 -15.76
C LEU A 38 8.35 3.31 -14.58
N GLU A 39 9.66 3.40 -14.73
CA GLU A 39 10.60 3.08 -13.66
C GLU A 39 11.17 4.39 -13.11
N LEU A 40 11.03 4.62 -11.81
CA LEU A 40 11.65 5.74 -11.12
C LEU A 40 12.51 5.21 -9.98
N LYS A 41 13.78 5.59 -9.97
CA LYS A 41 14.68 5.43 -8.82
C LYS A 41 15.15 6.82 -8.40
N ALA A 42 14.80 7.23 -7.21
CA ALA A 42 15.16 8.53 -6.66
C ALA A 42 15.83 8.38 -5.28
N ASP A 43 16.89 9.14 -5.02
CA ASP A 43 17.46 9.20 -3.67
C ASP A 43 16.45 9.82 -2.69
N PHE A 44 15.71 10.84 -3.12
CA PHE A 44 14.65 11.47 -2.32
C PHE A 44 13.72 12.27 -3.23
N GLY A 45 12.52 12.52 -2.73
CA GLY A 45 11.53 13.38 -3.35
C GLY A 45 10.14 12.76 -3.32
N SER A 46 9.12 13.61 -3.21
CA SER A 46 7.73 13.14 -3.32
C SER A 46 7.41 12.84 -4.78
N VAL A 47 6.59 11.81 -4.98
CA VAL A 47 6.20 11.37 -6.32
C VAL A 47 4.68 11.41 -6.42
N GLN A 48 4.17 12.06 -7.46
CA GLN A 48 2.78 12.05 -7.80
C GLN A 48 2.62 11.47 -9.20
N VAL A 49 1.88 10.38 -9.33
CA VAL A 49 1.55 9.77 -10.62
C VAL A 49 0.10 10.06 -10.94
N ARG A 50 -0.15 10.65 -12.11
CA ARG A 50 -1.49 10.91 -12.66
C ARG A 50 -1.66 10.12 -13.94
N SER A 51 -2.78 9.41 -14.06
CA SER A 51 -3.10 8.73 -15.31
C SER A 51 -3.87 9.67 -16.26
N TRP A 52 -3.62 9.54 -17.57
CA TRP A 52 -4.28 10.34 -18.60
C TRP A 52 -4.53 9.56 -19.90
N ALA A 53 -5.29 10.15 -20.82
CA ALA A 53 -5.69 9.52 -22.07
C ALA A 53 -4.60 9.53 -23.16
N GLN A 54 -3.45 10.16 -22.92
CA GLN A 54 -2.40 10.30 -23.92
C GLN A 54 -1.43 9.12 -23.88
N ASN A 55 -0.93 8.73 -25.05
CA ASN A 55 0.15 7.74 -25.21
C ASN A 55 1.52 8.40 -25.02
N GLU A 56 1.64 9.11 -23.91
CA GLU A 56 2.82 9.89 -23.54
C GLU A 56 3.08 9.69 -22.05
N VAL A 57 4.35 9.60 -21.69
CA VAL A 57 4.80 9.83 -20.32
C VAL A 57 5.33 11.25 -20.25
N LYS A 58 4.73 12.08 -19.39
CA LYS A 58 5.20 13.43 -19.10
C LYS A 58 5.81 13.46 -17.71
N VAL A 59 7.02 13.99 -17.61
CA VAL A 59 7.77 14.10 -16.38
C VAL A 59 7.97 15.57 -16.07
N GLU A 60 7.34 16.06 -15.01
CA GLU A 60 7.57 17.38 -14.44
C GLU A 60 8.37 17.19 -13.15
N VAL A 61 9.52 17.87 -13.04
CA VAL A 61 10.33 17.85 -11.82
C VAL A 61 10.49 19.27 -11.30
N ARG A 62 10.18 19.46 -10.03
CA ARG A 62 10.40 20.70 -9.29
C ARG A 62 11.44 20.48 -8.20
N LYS A 63 12.45 21.33 -8.18
CA LYS A 63 13.50 21.35 -7.16
C LYS A 63 13.46 22.69 -6.46
N TRP A 64 13.44 22.73 -5.13
CA TRP A 64 13.55 23.99 -4.41
C TRP A 64 14.33 23.83 -3.12
N ILE A 65 14.86 24.93 -2.61
CA ILE A 65 15.61 24.94 -1.36
C ILE A 65 14.73 25.49 -0.23
N SER A 66 14.58 24.74 0.86
CA SER A 66 13.79 25.13 2.04
C SER A 66 14.67 25.29 3.28
N GLY A 67 14.71 26.48 3.91
CA GLY A 67 15.47 26.75 5.15
C GLY A 67 16.75 27.59 4.95
N ARG A 68 17.54 27.78 6.01
CA ARG A 68 18.82 28.52 5.95
C ARG A 68 19.96 27.55 5.67
N HIS A 69 20.58 27.66 4.50
CA HIS A 69 21.58 26.69 4.03
C HIS A 69 23.00 27.24 3.95
N ARG A 70 23.96 26.32 4.13
CA ARG A 70 25.40 26.60 4.01
C ARG A 70 25.94 26.50 2.58
N ARG A 71 25.28 25.73 1.69
CA ARG A 71 25.65 25.59 0.27
C ARG A 71 24.79 26.47 -0.63
N SER A 72 25.34 26.85 -1.80
CA SER A 72 24.57 27.59 -2.79
C SER A 72 23.49 26.68 -3.41
N ALA A 73 22.29 27.22 -3.64
CA ALA A 73 21.20 26.45 -4.27
C ALA A 73 21.62 25.85 -5.62
N LYS A 74 22.47 26.58 -6.35
CA LYS A 74 23.02 26.17 -7.64
C LYS A 74 23.85 24.88 -7.56
N GLU A 75 24.74 24.77 -6.58
CA GLU A 75 25.55 23.55 -6.39
C GLU A 75 24.67 22.33 -6.08
N LEU A 76 23.70 22.48 -5.18
CA LEU A 76 22.79 21.38 -4.82
C LEU A 76 21.94 20.91 -6.01
N PHE A 77 21.51 21.84 -6.87
CA PHE A 77 20.74 21.51 -8.06
C PHE A 77 21.58 20.84 -9.15
N GLU A 78 22.86 21.19 -9.26
CA GLU A 78 23.82 20.58 -10.19
C GLU A 78 24.28 19.19 -9.70
N ASP A 79 24.42 19.01 -8.38
CA ASP A 79 24.75 17.72 -7.77
C ASP A 79 23.60 16.71 -7.89
N PHE A 80 22.34 17.18 -7.92
CA PHE A 80 21.18 16.31 -8.12
C PHE A 80 20.94 16.03 -9.61
N GLU A 81 21.53 14.93 -10.10
CA GLU A 81 21.48 14.52 -11.50
C GLU A 81 20.23 13.70 -11.79
N ILE A 82 19.47 14.09 -12.83
CA ILE A 82 18.33 13.32 -13.32
C ILE A 82 18.63 12.80 -14.72
N ARG A 83 18.67 11.48 -14.84
CA ARG A 83 18.91 10.76 -16.10
C ARG A 83 17.63 10.09 -16.56
N TYR A 84 17.40 10.15 -17.86
CA TYR A 84 16.22 9.58 -18.50
C TYR A 84 16.65 8.61 -19.58
N ASN A 85 16.04 7.43 -19.60
CA ASN A 85 16.25 6.44 -20.65
C ASN A 85 14.91 5.94 -21.18
N GLN A 86 14.75 5.94 -22.50
CA GLN A 86 13.57 5.40 -23.16
C GLN A 86 13.95 4.15 -23.93
N SER A 87 13.18 3.07 -23.74
CA SER A 87 13.38 1.80 -24.43
C SER A 87 12.04 1.24 -24.92
N ALA A 88 12.07 0.07 -25.56
CA ALA A 88 10.84 -0.65 -25.93
C ALA A 88 9.98 -1.03 -24.71
N ARG A 89 10.57 -1.14 -23.52
CA ARG A 89 9.87 -1.46 -22.26
C ARG A 89 9.11 -0.26 -21.69
N GLY A 90 9.56 0.97 -21.97
CA GLY A 90 8.97 2.20 -21.42
C GLY A 90 10.03 3.26 -21.10
N VAL A 91 9.82 3.98 -20.00
CA VAL A 91 10.65 5.12 -19.56
C VAL A 91 11.25 4.80 -18.20
N ALA A 92 12.56 4.96 -18.07
CA ALA A 92 13.30 4.85 -16.82
C ALA A 92 13.87 6.22 -16.43
N ILE A 93 13.69 6.60 -15.17
CA ILE A 93 14.14 7.86 -14.56
C ILE A 93 15.02 7.48 -13.37
N VAL A 94 16.24 8.01 -13.36
CA VAL A 94 17.19 7.84 -12.25
C VAL A 94 17.58 9.23 -11.76
N ALA A 95 17.23 9.55 -10.51
CA ALA A 95 17.47 10.83 -9.88
C ALA A 95 18.32 10.66 -8.62
N GLU A 96 19.60 11.02 -8.71
CA GLU A 96 20.61 10.69 -7.69
C GLU A 96 21.45 11.92 -7.34
N MET A 97 21.88 12.01 -6.08
CA MET A 97 22.84 13.01 -5.64
C MET A 97 24.27 12.55 -5.96
N ARG A 98 25.04 13.38 -6.66
CA ARG A 98 26.46 13.16 -6.90
C ARG A 98 27.30 13.45 -5.66
N GLY A 99 28.31 12.61 -5.42
CA GLY A 99 29.28 12.77 -4.33
C GLY A 99 28.87 12.06 -3.03
N ARG A 100 29.73 11.15 -2.55
CA ARG A 100 29.48 10.34 -1.35
C ARG A 100 29.62 11.17 -0.07
N THR A 101 28.49 11.41 0.62
CA THR A 101 28.25 11.19 2.06
C THR A 101 26.91 11.82 2.42
N PHE A 102 25.81 11.08 2.24
CA PHE A 102 24.44 11.50 2.59
C PHE A 102 24.19 11.58 4.12
N TRP A 103 25.12 11.10 4.94
CA TRP A 103 25.00 11.13 6.41
C TRP A 103 25.40 12.47 7.06
N ARG A 104 25.58 13.54 6.27
CA ARG A 104 26.08 14.82 6.77
C ARG A 104 25.23 16.01 6.31
N GLY A 105 24.01 16.08 6.85
CA GLY A 105 23.27 17.34 6.98
C GLY A 105 22.01 17.46 6.15
N ASN A 106 21.03 18.17 6.71
CA ASN A 106 19.80 18.58 6.05
C ASN A 106 20.11 19.78 5.12
N ASP A 107 20.59 19.50 3.90
CA ASP A 107 20.87 20.53 2.88
C ASP A 107 19.59 21.21 2.34
N GLY A 108 18.41 20.77 2.82
CA GLY A 108 17.07 21.31 2.56
C GLY A 108 16.69 21.42 1.09
N LEU A 109 17.35 20.67 0.22
CA LEU A 109 16.88 20.40 -1.12
C LEU A 109 15.60 19.57 -1.05
N GLN A 110 14.55 20.10 -1.67
CA GLN A 110 13.26 19.46 -1.84
C GLN A 110 13.08 19.13 -3.33
N VAL A 111 12.51 17.96 -3.59
CA VAL A 111 12.26 17.48 -4.96
C VAL A 111 10.85 16.91 -5.03
N GLU A 112 10.11 17.33 -6.04
CA GLU A 112 8.79 16.81 -6.37
C GLU A 112 8.78 16.32 -7.82
N PHE A 113 8.39 15.07 -8.02
CA PHE A 113 8.14 14.47 -9.32
C PHE A 113 6.64 14.41 -9.56
N ARG A 114 6.15 15.07 -10.61
CA ARG A 114 4.81 14.85 -11.13
C ARG A 114 4.91 14.12 -12.47
N LEU A 115 4.40 12.91 -12.49
CA LEU A 115 4.53 11.97 -13.59
C LEU A 115 3.13 11.73 -14.17
N MET A 116 2.91 12.12 -15.42
CA MET A 116 1.69 11.76 -16.14
C MET A 116 1.96 10.53 -16.98
N VAL A 117 1.13 9.50 -16.86
CA VAL A 117 1.28 8.21 -17.56
C VAL A 117 -0.01 7.82 -18.28
N PRO A 118 0.05 7.05 -19.38
CA PRO A 118 -1.15 6.50 -19.99
C PRO A 118 -1.98 5.72 -18.95
N ARG A 119 -3.32 5.71 -19.09
CA ARG A 119 -4.20 4.93 -18.19
C ARG A 119 -3.81 3.47 -18.06
N GLN A 120 -3.38 2.86 -19.16
CA GLN A 120 -2.87 1.50 -19.16
C GLN A 120 -1.34 1.53 -19.15
N TYR A 121 -0.73 1.32 -17.99
CA TYR A 121 0.71 1.39 -17.79
C TYR A 121 1.10 0.69 -16.49
N ASN A 122 2.37 0.28 -16.37
CA ASN A 122 2.92 -0.34 -15.16
C ASN A 122 3.89 0.61 -14.48
N LEU A 123 4.01 0.51 -13.16
CA LEU A 123 4.85 1.38 -12.34
C LEU A 123 5.85 0.57 -11.52
N ASP A 124 7.11 1.01 -11.51
CA ASP A 124 8.13 0.60 -10.54
C ASP A 124 8.77 1.87 -9.97
N LEU A 125 8.25 2.31 -8.82
CA LEU A 125 8.62 3.56 -8.17
C LEU A 125 9.38 3.26 -6.89
N ASN A 126 10.60 3.76 -6.80
CA ASN A 126 11.46 3.62 -5.62
C ASN A 126 12.06 4.98 -5.26
N THR A 127 11.80 5.43 -4.04
CA THR A 127 12.44 6.62 -3.46
C THR A 127 12.97 6.32 -2.07
N SER A 128 14.10 6.89 -1.64
CA SER A 128 14.51 6.72 -0.23
C SER A 128 13.78 7.66 0.73
N GLY A 129 13.02 8.64 0.22
CA GLY A 129 12.25 9.56 1.06
C GLY A 129 11.22 10.36 0.28
N GLY A 130 10.17 10.83 0.97
CA GLY A 130 9.02 11.48 0.36
C GLY A 130 7.86 10.51 0.12
N SER A 131 6.64 11.05 0.16
CA SER A 131 5.42 10.27 -0.09
C SER A 131 5.22 10.00 -1.57
N ILE A 132 4.56 8.88 -1.88
CA ILE A 132 4.18 8.53 -3.25
C ILE A 132 2.65 8.47 -3.33
N ASP A 133 2.07 9.28 -4.21
CA ASP A 133 0.65 9.34 -4.53
C ASP A 133 0.43 8.82 -5.95
N VAL A 134 -0.30 7.72 -6.10
CA VAL A 134 -0.61 7.08 -7.39
C VAL A 134 -2.13 7.12 -7.62
N ASP A 135 -2.54 7.76 -8.70
CA ASP A 135 -3.93 7.78 -9.14
C ASP A 135 -4.43 6.40 -9.64
N ASP A 136 -5.67 6.35 -10.09
CA ASP A 136 -6.24 5.17 -10.73
C ASP A 136 -5.42 4.73 -11.95
N LEU A 137 -5.14 3.43 -12.08
CA LEU A 137 -4.25 2.86 -13.09
C LEU A 137 -4.71 1.47 -13.54
N ILE A 138 -4.56 1.18 -14.84
CA ILE A 138 -4.73 -0.15 -15.41
C ILE A 138 -3.35 -0.77 -15.64
N GLY A 139 -2.90 -1.62 -14.71
CA GLY A 139 -1.60 -2.27 -14.76
C GLY A 139 -1.07 -2.60 -13.37
N GLU A 140 0.18 -3.07 -13.33
CA GLU A 140 0.89 -3.42 -12.10
C GLU A 140 1.51 -2.17 -11.44
N ALA A 141 1.42 -2.09 -10.11
CA ALA A 141 2.03 -1.01 -9.34
C ALA A 141 2.99 -1.56 -8.27
N ARG A 142 4.29 -1.35 -8.47
CA ARG A 142 5.33 -1.57 -7.46
C ARG A 142 5.77 -0.23 -6.93
N VAL A 143 5.55 0.02 -5.63
CA VAL A 143 5.73 1.33 -5.03
C VAL A 143 6.47 1.19 -3.71
N LYS A 144 7.65 1.81 -3.61
CA LYS A 144 8.55 1.68 -2.45
C LYS A 144 9.07 3.05 -2.01
N THR A 145 8.95 3.34 -0.71
CA THR A 145 9.60 4.51 -0.08
C THR A 145 10.11 4.19 1.31
N SER A 146 11.27 4.69 1.76
CA SER A 146 11.72 4.37 3.13
C SER A 146 10.92 5.12 4.21
N GLY A 147 10.61 6.41 3.99
CA GLY A 147 10.04 7.26 5.05
C GLY A 147 8.65 7.83 4.79
N GLY A 148 8.24 7.99 3.53
CA GLY A 148 6.97 8.63 3.18
C GLY A 148 5.77 7.70 3.28
N SER A 149 4.57 8.27 3.19
CA SER A 149 3.35 7.47 3.07
C SER A 149 3.10 7.09 1.61
N LEU A 150 2.42 5.96 1.41
CA LEU A 150 1.99 5.50 0.10
C LEU A 150 0.48 5.66 0.00
N THR A 151 0.01 6.32 -1.05
CA THR A 151 -1.42 6.45 -1.36
C THR A 151 -1.64 5.96 -2.78
N LEU A 152 -2.50 4.96 -2.95
CA LEU A 152 -2.82 4.35 -4.23
C LEU A 152 -4.33 4.37 -4.44
N GLY A 153 -4.76 4.77 -5.64
CA GLY A 153 -6.15 4.76 -6.07
C GLY A 153 -6.71 3.36 -6.37
N ARG A 154 -7.49 3.24 -7.44
CA ARG A 154 -7.94 1.95 -8.01
C ARG A 154 -6.87 1.42 -8.96
N ILE A 155 -6.34 0.24 -8.65
CA ILE A 155 -5.35 -0.42 -9.51
C ILE A 155 -5.98 -1.67 -10.15
N GLU A 156 -6.16 -1.66 -11.47
CA GLU A 156 -6.63 -2.84 -12.22
C GLU A 156 -5.47 -3.81 -12.52
N GLY A 157 -4.82 -4.27 -11.45
CA GLY A 157 -3.66 -5.17 -11.50
C GLY A 157 -3.11 -5.46 -10.11
N PRO A 158 -1.99 -6.20 -10.01
CA PRO A 158 -1.35 -6.48 -8.73
C PRO A 158 -0.63 -5.26 -8.16
N VAL A 159 -0.54 -5.20 -6.82
CA VAL A 159 0.09 -4.11 -6.07
C VAL A 159 1.15 -4.66 -5.11
N ASP A 160 2.37 -4.13 -5.18
CA ASP A 160 3.46 -4.35 -4.21
C ASP A 160 3.86 -3.00 -3.59
N ALA A 161 3.32 -2.68 -2.41
CA ALA A 161 3.49 -1.40 -1.72
C ALA A 161 4.33 -1.57 -0.45
N ASN A 162 5.50 -0.93 -0.37
CA ASN A 162 6.38 -1.06 0.80
C ASN A 162 6.84 0.29 1.31
N THR A 163 6.75 0.49 2.63
CA THR A 163 7.48 1.56 3.29
C THR A 163 8.10 1.10 4.61
N SER A 164 8.91 1.94 5.26
CA SER A 164 9.42 1.65 6.60
C SER A 164 8.77 2.56 7.64
N GLY A 165 8.62 3.85 7.34
CA GLY A 165 8.07 4.83 8.30
C GLY A 165 6.60 5.17 8.11
N GLY A 166 6.14 5.33 6.87
CA GLY A 166 4.82 5.89 6.57
C GLY A 166 3.67 4.88 6.64
N SER A 167 2.46 5.39 6.43
CA SER A 167 1.27 4.55 6.27
C SER A 167 1.06 4.18 4.82
N ILE A 168 0.33 3.08 4.58
CA ILE A 168 -0.07 2.65 3.24
C ILE A 168 -1.58 2.71 3.15
N ALA A 169 -2.10 3.44 2.17
CA ALA A 169 -3.52 3.48 1.84
C ALA A 169 -3.73 3.05 0.39
N LEU A 170 -4.48 1.97 0.17
CA LEU A 170 -4.87 1.46 -1.14
C LEU A 170 -6.39 1.43 -1.24
N ARG A 171 -6.97 2.11 -2.24
CA ARG A 171 -8.43 2.20 -2.35
C ARG A 171 -9.07 0.94 -2.93
N GLN A 172 -8.47 0.33 -3.95
CA GLN A 172 -8.97 -0.91 -4.54
C GLN A 172 -7.89 -1.58 -5.39
N ALA A 173 -7.90 -2.92 -5.46
CA ALA A 173 -7.12 -3.67 -6.44
C ALA A 173 -7.91 -4.78 -7.11
N LYS A 174 -7.66 -5.02 -8.40
CA LYS A 174 -8.18 -6.19 -9.13
C LYS A 174 -7.24 -7.41 -9.07
N GLY A 175 -5.97 -7.21 -8.74
CA GLY A 175 -4.99 -8.28 -8.54
C GLY A 175 -4.66 -8.50 -7.07
N ASN A 176 -3.62 -9.31 -6.83
CA ASN A 176 -3.10 -9.56 -5.49
C ASN A 176 -2.42 -8.33 -4.92
N VAL A 177 -2.50 -8.16 -3.60
CA VAL A 177 -1.91 -7.04 -2.85
C VAL A 177 -0.91 -7.56 -1.85
N LEU A 178 0.31 -7.04 -1.92
CA LEU A 178 1.34 -7.14 -0.89
C LEU A 178 1.59 -5.73 -0.34
N ALA A 179 1.28 -5.48 0.94
CA ALA A 179 1.55 -4.18 1.55
C ALA A 179 2.29 -4.31 2.88
N ARG A 180 3.43 -3.65 3.03
CA ARG A 180 4.30 -3.79 4.21
C ARG A 180 4.82 -2.46 4.72
N THR A 181 4.72 -2.21 6.02
CA THR A 181 5.34 -1.04 6.67
C THR A 181 5.82 -1.34 8.09
N SER A 182 6.92 -0.77 8.57
CA SER A 182 7.33 -0.99 9.96
C SER A 182 6.62 -0.05 10.94
N GLY A 183 6.35 1.20 10.54
CA GLY A 183 5.83 2.24 11.43
C GLY A 183 4.33 2.48 11.35
N GLY A 184 3.86 2.95 10.18
CA GLY A 184 2.49 3.42 9.98
C GLY A 184 1.42 2.34 9.90
N GLY A 185 0.17 2.76 9.72
CA GLY A 185 -0.95 1.84 9.50
C GLY A 185 -1.06 1.39 8.05
N ILE A 186 -1.84 0.33 7.83
CA ILE A 186 -2.19 -0.15 6.49
C ILE A 186 -3.70 -0.16 6.37
N THR A 187 -4.23 0.58 5.39
CA THR A 187 -5.64 0.56 5.01
C THR A 187 -5.76 0.08 3.58
N VAL A 188 -6.47 -1.03 3.38
CA VAL A 188 -6.74 -1.61 2.07
C VAL A 188 -8.25 -1.72 1.88
N GLY A 189 -8.75 -1.12 0.80
CA GLY A 189 -10.15 -1.24 0.41
C GLY A 189 -10.49 -2.62 -0.18
N GLU A 190 -11.35 -2.66 -1.20
CA GLU A 190 -11.74 -3.92 -1.82
C GLU A 190 -10.64 -4.51 -2.72
N VAL A 191 -10.40 -5.82 -2.58
CA VAL A 191 -9.44 -6.56 -3.39
C VAL A 191 -10.09 -7.82 -3.98
N ASP A 192 -10.05 -7.94 -5.30
CA ASP A 192 -10.58 -9.12 -6.02
C ASP A 192 -9.62 -10.35 -5.93
N GLY A 193 -8.36 -10.14 -5.53
CA GLY A 193 -7.32 -11.16 -5.35
C GLY A 193 -6.99 -11.48 -3.89
N GLU A 194 -5.78 -12.01 -3.67
CA GLU A 194 -5.21 -12.26 -2.34
C GLU A 194 -4.64 -10.98 -1.71
N VAL A 195 -4.66 -10.92 -0.38
CA VAL A 195 -4.17 -9.78 0.40
C VAL A 195 -3.18 -10.26 1.45
N ASP A 196 -1.94 -9.78 1.40
CA ASP A 196 -0.91 -10.00 2.42
C ASP A 196 -0.42 -8.64 2.93
N VAL A 197 -0.82 -8.32 4.16
CA VAL A 197 -0.54 -7.04 4.81
C VAL A 197 0.18 -7.23 6.13
N GLU A 198 1.29 -6.51 6.31
CA GLU A 198 2.12 -6.64 7.51
C GLU A 198 2.61 -5.29 8.01
N THR A 199 2.44 -5.04 9.31
CA THR A 199 3.12 -3.94 9.98
C THR A 199 3.69 -4.29 11.34
N SER A 200 4.56 -3.45 11.91
CA SER A 200 5.04 -3.63 13.28
C SER A 200 4.34 -2.65 14.23
N GLY A 201 4.19 -1.38 13.85
CA GLY A 201 3.64 -0.34 14.72
C GLY A 201 2.14 -0.08 14.58
N GLY A 202 1.65 0.02 13.34
CA GLY A 202 0.30 0.54 13.07
C GLY A 202 -0.82 -0.49 13.15
N SER A 203 -2.05 0.02 13.00
CA SER A 203 -3.24 -0.81 12.79
C SER A 203 -3.36 -1.25 11.33
N ILE A 204 -4.07 -2.35 11.13
CA ILE A 204 -4.43 -2.87 9.81
C ILE A 204 -5.95 -2.80 9.66
N GLU A 205 -6.41 -2.24 8.54
CA GLU A 205 -7.81 -2.23 8.12
C GLU A 205 -7.92 -2.80 6.71
N VAL A 206 -8.76 -3.83 6.54
CA VAL A 206 -9.05 -4.44 5.23
C VAL A 206 -10.55 -4.53 5.04
N ASP A 207 -11.09 -3.82 4.04
CA ASP A 207 -12.53 -3.74 3.80
C ASP A 207 -13.10 -4.92 2.99
N GLY A 208 -12.26 -5.59 2.18
CA GLY A 208 -12.69 -6.76 1.43
C GLY A 208 -11.55 -7.51 0.76
N ALA A 209 -11.56 -8.83 0.90
CA ALA A 209 -10.64 -9.74 0.22
C ALA A 209 -11.43 -10.90 -0.37
N ALA A 210 -11.49 -10.97 -1.70
CA ALA A 210 -12.15 -12.07 -2.39
C ALA A 210 -11.31 -13.36 -2.39
N GLY A 211 -9.98 -13.24 -2.31
CA GLY A 211 -9.05 -14.35 -2.11
C GLY A 211 -8.68 -14.56 -0.64
N ASN A 212 -7.51 -15.18 -0.42
CA ASN A 212 -6.94 -15.38 0.90
C ASN A 212 -6.45 -14.06 1.50
N LEU A 213 -6.58 -13.91 2.82
CA LEU A 213 -6.14 -12.76 3.59
C LEU A 213 -5.15 -13.18 4.67
N ARG A 214 -3.98 -12.55 4.66
CA ARG A 214 -2.98 -12.59 5.74
C ARG A 214 -2.78 -11.18 6.28
N ALA A 215 -3.02 -10.97 7.58
CA ALA A 215 -2.96 -9.65 8.22
C ALA A 215 -2.23 -9.70 9.56
N HIS A 216 -1.01 -9.17 9.62
CA HIS A 216 -0.18 -9.25 10.83
C HIS A 216 0.32 -7.89 11.30
N THR A 217 0.10 -7.60 12.58
CA THR A 217 0.74 -6.46 13.24
C THR A 217 1.36 -6.85 14.58
N SER A 218 2.26 -6.03 15.13
CA SER A 218 2.75 -6.23 16.50
C SER A 218 2.07 -5.27 17.47
N GLY A 219 1.88 -4.00 17.10
CA GLY A 219 1.34 -2.95 17.98
C GLY A 219 -0.16 -2.72 17.84
N GLY A 220 -0.63 -2.42 16.63
CA GLY A 220 -1.99 -1.93 16.40
C GLY A 220 -3.07 -3.02 16.43
N GLY A 221 -4.32 -2.55 16.27
CA GLY A 221 -5.48 -3.44 16.09
C GLY A 221 -5.61 -3.90 14.63
N VAL A 222 -6.44 -4.92 14.43
CA VAL A 222 -6.76 -5.45 13.09
C VAL A 222 -8.27 -5.38 12.91
N SER A 223 -8.76 -4.67 11.89
CA SER A 223 -10.17 -4.60 11.52
C SER A 223 -10.38 -5.20 10.13
N LEU A 224 -11.21 -6.23 10.03
CA LEU A 224 -11.39 -7.03 8.83
C LEU A 224 -12.86 -7.10 8.42
N ARG A 225 -13.16 -6.81 7.15
CA ARG A 225 -14.51 -6.87 6.59
C ARG A 225 -14.48 -7.54 5.22
N GLY A 226 -15.65 -7.92 4.70
CA GLY A 226 -15.79 -8.39 3.33
C GLY A 226 -14.99 -9.66 3.00
N LEU A 227 -14.87 -10.57 3.96
CA LEU A 227 -14.03 -11.78 3.90
C LEU A 227 -14.70 -12.91 3.10
N ARG A 228 -13.93 -13.66 2.31
CA ARG A 228 -14.42 -14.84 1.54
C ARG A 228 -13.50 -16.05 1.63
N GLY A 229 -12.20 -15.86 1.39
CA GLY A 229 -11.19 -16.93 1.38
C GLY A 229 -10.68 -17.30 2.77
N ASN A 230 -9.50 -17.93 2.82
CA ASN A 230 -8.83 -18.24 4.09
C ASN A 230 -8.37 -16.95 4.77
N VAL A 231 -8.56 -16.85 6.08
CA VAL A 231 -8.16 -15.68 6.85
C VAL A 231 -7.17 -16.10 7.92
N ASP A 232 -6.00 -15.48 7.93
CA ASP A 232 -5.00 -15.58 8.99
C ASP A 232 -4.68 -14.16 9.45
N ALA A 233 -5.11 -13.81 10.66
CA ALA A 233 -4.85 -12.49 11.23
C ALA A 233 -4.32 -12.58 12.65
N SER A 234 -3.27 -11.80 12.93
CA SER A 234 -2.72 -11.72 14.28
C SER A 234 -2.19 -10.36 14.69
N THR A 235 -2.24 -10.09 16.00
CA THR A 235 -1.58 -8.94 16.62
C THR A 235 -1.00 -9.29 18.00
N SER A 236 0.06 -8.62 18.43
CA SER A 236 0.58 -8.80 19.79
C SER A 236 -0.10 -7.87 20.80
N GLY A 237 -0.22 -6.59 20.48
CA GLY A 237 -0.70 -5.55 21.40
C GLY A 237 -2.18 -5.17 21.24
N GLY A 238 -2.73 -5.27 20.02
CA GLY A 238 -4.07 -4.76 19.73
C GLY A 238 -5.19 -5.80 19.85
N SER A 239 -6.43 -5.32 19.66
CA SER A 239 -7.60 -6.17 19.48
C SER A 239 -7.82 -6.50 18.01
N ILE A 240 -8.49 -7.62 17.76
CA ILE A 240 -8.94 -8.02 16.43
C ILE A 240 -10.46 -7.88 16.37
N GLU A 241 -10.94 -7.19 15.35
CA GLU A 241 -12.36 -7.08 15.00
C GLU A 241 -12.56 -7.62 13.59
N ALA A 242 -13.47 -8.59 13.42
CA ALA A 242 -13.78 -9.16 12.11
C ALA A 242 -15.29 -9.22 11.86
N GLU A 243 -15.69 -8.98 10.61
CA GLU A 243 -17.09 -9.03 10.16
C GLU A 243 -17.26 -10.11 9.07
N ILE A 244 -18.02 -11.15 9.39
CA ILE A 244 -18.38 -12.24 8.47
C ILE A 244 -19.89 -12.22 8.24
N LEU A 245 -20.31 -11.46 7.22
CA LEU A 245 -21.73 -11.40 6.81
C LEU A 245 -22.10 -12.38 5.69
N LYS A 246 -21.11 -13.07 5.12
CA LYS A 246 -21.30 -14.07 4.07
C LYS A 246 -20.56 -15.34 4.47
N GLN A 247 -21.12 -16.49 4.10
CA GLN A 247 -20.49 -17.78 4.38
C GLN A 247 -19.06 -17.79 3.83
N LEU A 248 -18.09 -18.10 4.70
CA LEU A 248 -16.72 -18.33 4.28
C LEU A 248 -16.63 -19.66 3.55
N ASP A 249 -15.70 -19.74 2.61
CA ASP A 249 -15.39 -20.97 1.87
C ASP A 249 -14.19 -21.73 2.48
N ALA A 250 -13.48 -21.12 3.43
CA ALA A 250 -12.24 -21.62 4.03
C ALA A 250 -12.11 -21.23 5.52
N PRO A 251 -11.14 -21.80 6.26
CA PRO A 251 -10.91 -21.47 7.66
C PRO A 251 -10.59 -20.00 7.92
N CYS A 252 -10.86 -19.55 9.15
CA CYS A 252 -10.51 -18.23 9.64
C CYS A 252 -9.84 -18.37 11.01
N GLU A 253 -8.62 -17.87 11.12
CA GLU A 253 -7.81 -17.87 12.33
C GLU A 253 -7.50 -16.43 12.73
N LEU A 254 -7.96 -16.06 13.94
CA LEU A 254 -7.76 -14.74 14.53
C LEU A 254 -7.05 -14.93 15.88
N SER A 255 -5.88 -14.34 16.04
CA SER A 255 -5.08 -14.50 17.26
C SER A 255 -4.48 -13.21 17.80
N THR A 256 -4.62 -12.96 19.10
CA THR A 256 -3.92 -11.84 19.76
C THR A 256 -3.29 -12.24 21.09
N SER A 257 -2.32 -11.47 21.58
CA SER A 257 -1.75 -11.69 22.91
C SER A 257 -2.37 -10.76 23.95
N GLY A 258 -2.33 -9.44 23.72
CA GLY A 258 -2.77 -8.44 24.68
C GLY A 258 -4.23 -7.99 24.56
N GLY A 259 -4.83 -8.08 23.38
CA GLY A 259 -6.19 -7.57 23.13
C GLY A 259 -7.29 -8.64 23.15
N GLY A 260 -8.51 -8.21 22.86
CA GLY A 260 -9.66 -9.11 22.66
C GLY A 260 -9.87 -9.48 21.20
N VAL A 261 -10.67 -10.51 20.97
CA VAL A 261 -11.14 -10.89 19.62
C VAL A 261 -12.65 -10.72 19.57
N THR A 262 -13.12 -9.78 18.77
CA THR A 262 -14.57 -9.61 18.51
C THR A 262 -14.88 -10.01 17.08
N ILE A 263 -15.86 -10.88 16.91
CA ILE A 263 -16.34 -11.29 15.60
C ILE A 263 -17.83 -11.04 15.48
N TYR A 264 -18.23 -10.35 14.41
CA TYR A 264 -19.62 -10.12 14.06
C TYR A 264 -20.03 -11.11 12.97
N LEU A 265 -21.04 -11.92 13.26
CA LEU A 265 -21.52 -12.98 12.39
C LEU A 265 -22.96 -12.72 11.97
N ALA A 266 -23.27 -12.92 10.70
CA ALA A 266 -24.66 -13.08 10.27
C ALA A 266 -25.26 -14.36 10.90
N ARG A 267 -26.57 -14.33 11.20
CA ARG A 267 -27.24 -15.39 11.98
C ARG A 267 -27.25 -16.75 11.31
N ASP A 268 -27.09 -16.81 9.99
CA ASP A 268 -27.13 -18.01 9.17
C ASP A 268 -25.74 -18.60 8.86
N ILE A 269 -24.66 -17.97 9.33
CA ILE A 269 -23.29 -18.46 9.13
C ILE A 269 -23.11 -19.83 9.76
N LYS A 270 -22.57 -20.75 8.96
CA LYS A 270 -22.22 -22.10 9.38
C LYS A 270 -20.73 -22.19 9.64
N ALA A 271 -20.37 -22.66 10.83
CA ALA A 271 -18.98 -22.74 11.25
C ALA A 271 -18.78 -23.76 12.37
N ASP A 272 -17.63 -24.43 12.38
CA ASP A 272 -17.12 -25.08 13.58
C ASP A 272 -16.30 -24.04 14.36
N ILE A 273 -16.61 -23.81 15.64
CA ILE A 273 -15.91 -22.86 16.51
C ILE A 273 -14.85 -23.60 17.33
N ASP A 274 -13.63 -23.05 17.37
CA ASP A 274 -12.64 -23.34 18.39
C ASP A 274 -12.08 -22.02 18.95
N ALA A 275 -12.63 -21.58 20.07
CA ALA A 275 -12.24 -20.34 20.75
C ALA A 275 -11.60 -20.65 22.11
N SER A 276 -10.50 -19.96 22.43
CA SER A 276 -9.85 -20.08 23.74
C SER A 276 -9.12 -18.81 24.16
N THR A 277 -9.31 -18.42 25.42
CA THR A 277 -8.56 -17.38 26.12
C THR A 277 -7.94 -17.91 27.42
N SER A 278 -6.86 -17.28 27.88
CA SER A 278 -6.21 -17.62 29.16
C SER A 278 -6.56 -16.65 30.30
N GLY A 279 -6.91 -15.40 29.96
CA GLY A 279 -7.09 -14.31 30.94
C GLY A 279 -8.44 -13.61 30.87
N GLY A 280 -9.36 -14.06 30.01
CA GLY A 280 -10.68 -13.47 29.84
C GLY A 280 -11.79 -14.51 29.69
N GLU A 281 -12.94 -14.08 29.19
CA GLU A 281 -14.11 -14.92 28.97
C GLU A 281 -14.37 -15.16 27.48
N VAL A 282 -15.15 -16.21 27.18
CA VAL A 282 -15.64 -16.47 25.82
C VAL A 282 -17.16 -16.37 25.82
N GLU A 283 -17.67 -15.36 25.13
CA GLU A 283 -19.10 -15.08 25.01
C GLU A 283 -19.57 -15.32 23.57
N CYS A 284 -20.75 -15.93 23.42
CA CYS A 284 -21.37 -16.14 22.12
C CYS A 284 -22.87 -15.88 22.19
N ASP A 285 -23.34 -14.94 21.38
CA ASP A 285 -24.75 -14.55 21.30
C ASP A 285 -25.55 -15.42 20.32
N LEU A 286 -24.90 -16.35 19.62
CA LEU A 286 -25.53 -17.23 18.63
C LEU A 286 -25.78 -18.63 19.22
N PRO A 287 -26.82 -19.34 18.76
CA PRO A 287 -27.05 -20.72 19.18
C PRO A 287 -25.91 -21.65 18.74
N VAL A 288 -25.15 -22.16 19.70
CA VAL A 288 -24.03 -23.10 19.46
C VAL A 288 -24.40 -24.49 19.96
N THR A 289 -24.18 -25.51 19.11
CA THR A 289 -24.24 -26.91 19.55
C THR A 289 -22.88 -27.31 20.12
N ILE A 290 -22.83 -27.47 21.45
CA ILE A 290 -21.61 -27.80 22.19
C ILE A 290 -21.36 -29.32 22.13
N GLN A 291 -20.11 -29.71 21.86
CA GLN A 291 -19.69 -31.12 21.86
C GLN A 291 -18.66 -31.40 22.96
N GLY A 292 -19.12 -31.84 24.13
CA GLY A 292 -18.24 -32.22 25.25
C GLY A 292 -18.32 -31.26 26.44
N LYS A 293 -17.34 -31.36 27.34
CA LYS A 293 -17.18 -30.48 28.51
C LYS A 293 -15.91 -29.65 28.34
N PHE A 294 -15.99 -28.36 28.65
CA PHE A 294 -14.87 -27.43 28.53
C PHE A 294 -14.64 -26.69 29.85
N GLY A 295 -13.39 -26.31 30.10
CA GLY A 295 -13.06 -25.43 31.22
C GLY A 295 -13.39 -23.97 30.91
N GLU A 296 -13.18 -23.10 31.90
CA GLU A 296 -13.33 -21.66 31.74
C GLU A 296 -12.48 -21.12 30.57
N GLY A 297 -12.98 -20.07 29.91
CA GLY A 297 -12.27 -19.42 28.81
C GLY A 297 -12.19 -20.24 27.51
N LYS A 298 -13.00 -21.30 27.34
CA LYS A 298 -13.01 -22.12 26.12
C LYS A 298 -14.42 -22.34 25.57
N LEU A 299 -14.56 -22.23 24.26
CA LEU A 299 -15.78 -22.60 23.53
C LEU A 299 -15.42 -23.44 22.32
N ARG A 300 -15.98 -24.65 22.26
CA ARG A 300 -15.95 -25.50 21.07
C ARG A 300 -17.34 -26.01 20.76
N GLY A 301 -17.75 -25.85 19.51
CA GLY A 301 -19.08 -26.25 19.09
C GLY A 301 -19.35 -25.89 17.64
N LYS A 302 -20.60 -26.08 17.24
CA LYS A 302 -21.04 -25.86 15.85
C LYS A 302 -22.10 -24.78 15.78
N LEU A 303 -21.92 -23.82 14.88
CA LEU A 303 -22.95 -22.87 14.46
C LEU A 303 -23.68 -23.43 13.24
N ASN A 304 -25.01 -23.41 13.27
CA ASN A 304 -25.89 -23.73 12.14
C ASN A 304 -25.56 -25.05 11.39
N GLY A 305 -25.17 -26.08 12.14
CA GLY A 305 -24.82 -27.41 11.61
C GLY A 305 -23.32 -27.64 11.34
N GLY A 306 -22.48 -26.63 11.57
CA GLY A 306 -21.04 -26.69 11.34
C GLY A 306 -20.64 -26.29 9.93
N GLY A 307 -19.35 -26.05 9.70
CA GLY A 307 -18.83 -25.49 8.46
C GLY A 307 -17.32 -25.29 8.54
N PRO A 308 -16.75 -24.31 7.81
CA PRO A 308 -15.35 -23.94 7.97
C PRO A 308 -14.99 -23.62 9.42
N LEU A 309 -13.75 -23.92 9.79
CA LEU A 309 -13.25 -23.74 11.14
C LEU A 309 -12.99 -22.25 11.44
N LEU A 310 -13.56 -21.75 12.53
CA LEU A 310 -13.26 -20.45 13.12
C LEU A 310 -12.41 -20.65 14.37
N THR A 311 -11.11 -20.36 14.25
CA THR A 311 -10.15 -20.44 15.34
C THR A 311 -9.94 -19.06 15.94
N LEU A 312 -10.28 -18.90 17.22
CA LEU A 312 -10.15 -17.62 17.94
C LEU A 312 -9.24 -17.80 19.15
N ARG A 313 -8.16 -17.04 19.24
CA ARG A 313 -7.18 -17.15 20.32
C ARG A 313 -6.86 -15.79 20.93
N THR A 314 -6.86 -15.72 22.26
CA THR A 314 -6.23 -14.60 22.96
C THR A 314 -5.56 -15.05 24.26
N SER A 315 -4.59 -14.29 24.77
CA SER A 315 -4.00 -14.54 26.09
C SER A 315 -4.59 -13.62 27.16
N GLY A 316 -4.78 -12.33 26.85
CA GLY A 316 -5.15 -11.31 27.85
C GLY A 316 -6.57 -10.77 27.77
N GLY A 317 -7.29 -10.99 26.67
CA GLY A 317 -8.62 -10.39 26.45
C GLY A 317 -9.77 -11.38 26.37
N ASP A 318 -10.96 -10.83 26.17
CA ASP A 318 -12.17 -11.60 25.92
C ASP A 318 -12.29 -12.00 24.45
N ILE A 319 -13.02 -13.09 24.21
CA ILE A 319 -13.46 -13.49 22.87
C ILE A 319 -14.97 -13.33 22.82
N GLN A 320 -15.45 -12.48 21.91
CA GLN A 320 -16.87 -12.18 21.75
C GLN A 320 -17.33 -12.54 20.34
N LEU A 321 -18.26 -13.48 20.25
CA LEU A 321 -18.97 -13.81 19.01
C LEU A 321 -20.37 -13.19 19.06
N ARG A 322 -20.56 -12.11 18.31
CA ARG A 322 -21.81 -11.34 18.32
C ARG A 322 -22.64 -11.58 17.07
N SER A 323 -23.95 -11.62 17.25
CA SER A 323 -24.88 -11.53 16.13
C SER A 323 -24.88 -10.12 15.56
N ARG A 324 -24.88 -10.02 14.24
CA ARG A 324 -25.21 -8.79 13.51
C ARG A 324 -26.44 -8.97 12.62
#